data_AF-A0A0B2V804-F1
#
_entry.id   AF-A0A0B2V804-F1
#
_cell.length_a   1.000
_cell.length_b   1.000
_cell.length_c   1.000
_cell.angle_alpha   90.00
_cell.angle_beta   90.00
_cell.angle_gamma   90.00
#
_symmetry.space_group_name_H-M   'P 1'
#
loop_
_entity.id
_entity.type
_entity.pdbx_description
1 polymer ?
#
loop_
_entity_poly.entity_id
_entity_poly.type
_entity_poly.pdbx_seq_one_letter_code
_entity_poly.pdbx_strand_id
1 'polypeptide(L)'
;MQMQCSNQEEDAYWLLERYVELLISAKMFTMVPFYASKLPSETAERIAVDFMYEIEDEKIRVDVLAAAHAVGVDTTILCKKIFAHAVELNQRNESDSKLISAWNWLRYPGKESLIDALFGANLILRRFFGVEKLKEAKLVFEQFEDNLGDVVEKLWSIECADVPLPKELAEAVAENHAYQAYLEALDDFNSWFERFKMPKPEMPQPPPKNVWSRMDIQQRAAFEVEQAKASELSERHYSTTDVLREASCGSFRKRAKELHEIRQSYLGAVIGMLITIYDQSRDSNGAIRLVNLMADEKYEIAEALSPDQLRSFLRQLSVASDGLNK
;
A
#
# COMPACT_ATOMS: atom_id res chain seq x y z
N MET A 1 50.74 -21.64 25.12
CA MET A 1 49.58 -22.07 25.93
C MET A 1 48.36 -21.26 25.48
N GLN A 2 47.86 -21.54 24.27
CA GLN A 2 47.00 -20.57 23.56
C GLN A 2 46.08 -21.24 22.51
N MET A 3 45.69 -22.50 22.74
CA MET A 3 44.98 -23.33 21.77
C MET A 3 43.99 -24.31 22.45
N GLN A 4 43.36 -23.86 23.54
CA GLN A 4 42.32 -24.61 24.28
C GLN A 4 41.02 -23.81 24.48
N CYS A 5 40.95 -22.53 24.08
CA CYS A 5 39.74 -21.72 24.23
C CYS A 5 38.69 -21.94 23.12
N SER A 6 39.07 -22.30 21.88
CA SER A 6 38.07 -22.31 20.78
C SER A 6 37.10 -23.49 20.86
N ASN A 7 37.56 -24.73 21.03
CA ASN A 7 36.67 -25.89 21.10
C ASN A 7 35.57 -25.78 22.16
N GLN A 8 35.87 -25.32 23.38
CA GLN A 8 34.84 -25.22 24.44
C GLN A 8 33.81 -24.11 24.18
N GLU A 9 34.21 -23.07 23.47
CA GLU A 9 33.33 -21.96 23.08
C GLU A 9 32.47 -22.37 21.87
N GLU A 10 33.04 -23.07 20.89
CA GLU A 10 32.33 -23.69 19.76
C GLU A 10 31.32 -24.75 20.25
N ASP A 11 31.70 -25.63 21.18
CA ASP A 11 30.80 -26.60 21.83
C ASP A 11 29.64 -25.91 22.56
N ALA A 12 29.91 -24.77 23.23
CA ALA A 12 28.90 -23.98 23.92
C ALA A 12 27.94 -23.26 22.94
N TYR A 13 28.44 -22.73 21.82
CA TYR A 13 27.60 -22.16 20.77
C TYR A 13 26.72 -23.22 20.12
N TRP A 14 27.25 -24.41 19.80
CA TRP A 14 26.46 -25.53 19.29
C TRP A 14 25.33 -25.94 20.26
N LEU A 15 25.63 -26.00 21.56
CA LEU A 15 24.63 -26.32 22.59
C LEU A 15 23.55 -25.22 22.70
N LEU A 16 23.94 -23.95 22.60
CA LEU A 16 23.02 -22.81 22.60
C LEU A 16 22.13 -22.78 21.36
N GLU A 17 22.65 -23.09 20.17
CA GLU A 17 21.86 -23.23 18.94
C GLU A 17 20.76 -24.30 19.11
N ARG A 18 21.13 -25.51 19.58
CA ARG A 18 20.16 -26.59 19.85
C ARG A 18 19.18 -26.26 20.96
N TYR A 19 19.58 -25.47 21.95
CA TYR A 19 18.66 -24.98 22.96
C TYR A 19 17.67 -23.96 22.39
N VAL A 20 18.11 -23.05 21.52
CA VAL A 20 17.23 -22.10 20.81
C VAL A 20 16.20 -22.83 19.92
N GLU A 21 16.63 -23.83 19.14
CA GLU A 21 15.69 -24.68 18.38
C GLU A 21 14.65 -25.34 19.30
N LEU A 22 15.07 -25.83 20.47
CA LEU A 22 14.17 -26.43 21.46
C LEU A 22 13.17 -25.41 22.01
N LEU A 23 13.60 -24.18 22.33
CA LEU A 23 12.71 -23.08 22.74
C LEU A 23 11.65 -22.76 21.69
N ILE A 24 12.05 -22.72 20.40
CA ILE A 24 11.14 -22.51 19.27
C ILE A 24 10.12 -23.66 19.18
N SER A 25 10.59 -24.92 19.23
CA SER A 25 9.71 -26.11 19.19
C SER A 25 8.72 -26.17 20.36
N ALA A 26 9.14 -25.70 21.54
CA ALA A 26 8.32 -25.60 22.74
C ALA A 26 7.42 -24.35 22.79
N LYS A 27 7.44 -23.51 21.75
CA LYS A 27 6.73 -22.22 21.65
C LYS A 27 7.08 -21.22 22.76
N MET A 28 8.26 -21.34 23.37
CA MET A 28 8.77 -20.43 24.41
C MET A 28 9.49 -19.23 23.76
N PHE A 29 8.79 -18.59 22.83
CA PHE A 29 9.32 -17.64 21.86
C PHE A 29 9.99 -16.40 22.48
N THR A 30 9.45 -15.87 23.58
CA THR A 30 10.00 -14.70 24.29
C THR A 30 11.37 -14.95 24.91
N MET A 31 11.78 -16.21 25.11
CA MET A 31 13.12 -16.54 25.60
C MET A 31 14.16 -16.57 24.47
N VAL A 32 13.74 -16.77 23.21
CA VAL A 32 14.65 -16.96 22.07
C VAL A 32 15.63 -15.79 21.88
N PRO A 33 15.21 -14.51 21.90
CA PRO A 33 16.15 -13.40 21.71
C PRO A 33 17.26 -13.35 22.77
N PHE A 34 16.97 -13.71 24.01
CA PHE A 34 17.98 -13.75 25.07
C PHE A 34 19.07 -14.77 24.81
N TYR A 35 18.71 -16.00 24.45
CA TYR A 35 19.71 -17.04 24.17
C TYR A 35 20.40 -16.85 22.82
N ALA A 36 19.68 -16.38 21.80
CA ALA A 36 20.27 -16.00 20.51
C ALA A 36 21.32 -14.87 20.68
N SER A 37 21.09 -13.88 21.55
CA SER A 37 22.07 -12.80 21.85
C SER A 37 23.41 -13.27 22.45
N LYS A 38 23.56 -14.56 22.78
CA LYS A 38 24.79 -15.16 23.31
C LYS A 38 25.59 -15.94 22.25
N LEU A 39 25.06 -16.07 21.04
CA LEU A 39 25.75 -16.64 19.89
C LEU A 39 26.60 -15.57 19.17
N PRO A 40 27.55 -15.96 18.30
CA PRO A 40 28.25 -15.03 17.43
C PRO A 40 27.27 -14.19 16.61
N SER A 41 27.58 -12.90 16.40
CA SER A 41 26.64 -11.92 15.83
C SER A 41 25.97 -12.36 14.52
N GLU A 42 26.71 -12.99 13.61
CA GLU A 42 26.20 -13.50 12.33
C GLU A 42 25.22 -14.68 12.52
N THR A 43 25.56 -15.62 13.40
CA THR A 43 24.70 -16.74 13.77
C THR A 43 23.43 -16.26 14.48
N ALA A 44 23.58 -15.35 15.45
CA ALA A 44 22.49 -14.77 16.23
C ALA A 44 21.48 -14.05 15.33
N GLU A 45 21.98 -13.24 14.38
CA GLU A 45 21.18 -12.51 13.41
C GLU A 45 20.42 -13.46 12.47
N ARG A 46 21.11 -14.42 11.86
CA ARG A 46 20.48 -15.43 10.98
C ARG A 46 19.36 -16.16 11.71
N ILE A 47 19.64 -16.70 12.89
CA ILE A 47 18.65 -17.44 13.69
C ILE A 47 17.47 -16.53 14.05
N ALA A 48 17.71 -15.27 14.44
CA ALA A 48 16.63 -14.34 14.77
C ALA A 48 15.75 -14.01 13.55
N VAL A 49 16.35 -13.78 12.38
CA VAL A 49 15.63 -13.51 11.13
C VAL A 49 14.81 -14.72 10.69
N ASP A 50 15.42 -15.90 10.57
CA ASP A 50 14.76 -17.13 10.15
C ASP A 50 13.60 -17.49 11.11
N PHE A 51 13.83 -17.37 12.42
CA PHE A 51 12.82 -17.61 13.45
C PHE A 51 11.64 -16.62 13.37
N MET A 52 11.92 -15.32 13.34
CA MET A 52 10.87 -14.28 13.37
C MET A 52 10.09 -14.20 12.07
N TYR A 53 10.69 -14.59 10.95
CA TYR A 53 9.99 -14.77 9.68
C TYR A 53 8.83 -15.80 9.77
N GLU A 54 9.02 -16.90 10.50
CA GLU A 54 8.02 -17.96 10.68
C GLU A 54 6.92 -17.63 11.73
N ILE A 55 7.01 -16.52 12.45
CA ILE A 55 5.94 -16.12 13.40
C ILE A 55 4.79 -15.48 12.64
N GLU A 56 3.61 -16.08 12.66
CA GLU A 56 2.39 -15.51 12.05
C GLU A 56 1.54 -14.68 13.03
N ASP A 57 1.53 -15.05 14.32
CA ASP A 57 0.69 -14.41 15.35
C ASP A 57 1.23 -13.04 15.77
N GLU A 58 0.46 -11.97 15.52
CA GLU A 58 0.84 -10.59 15.82
C GLU A 58 1.22 -10.34 17.28
N LYS A 59 0.48 -10.93 18.24
CA LYS A 59 0.78 -10.71 19.66
C LYS A 59 2.15 -11.31 20.00
N ILE A 60 2.42 -12.51 19.50
CA ILE A 60 3.74 -13.15 19.65
C ILE A 60 4.84 -12.29 19.01
N ARG A 61 4.58 -11.66 17.86
CA ARG A 61 5.56 -10.76 17.22
C ARG A 61 5.95 -9.59 18.12
N VAL A 62 4.96 -8.93 18.72
CA VAL A 62 5.19 -7.81 19.65
C VAL A 62 5.92 -8.28 20.91
N ASP A 63 5.51 -9.40 21.52
CA ASP A 63 6.14 -9.97 22.71
C ASP A 63 7.62 -10.37 22.46
N VAL A 64 7.91 -10.96 21.29
CA VAL A 64 9.28 -11.34 20.88
C VAL A 64 10.14 -10.12 20.55
N LEU A 65 9.58 -9.11 19.88
CA LEU A 65 10.31 -7.87 19.56
C LEU A 65 10.67 -7.08 20.82
N ALA A 66 9.76 -7.03 21.81
CA ALA A 66 10.03 -6.46 23.12
C ALA A 66 11.16 -7.22 23.86
N ALA A 67 11.17 -8.56 23.78
CA ALA A 67 12.25 -9.37 24.34
C ALA A 67 13.60 -9.16 23.63
N ALA A 68 13.61 -8.94 22.31
CA ALA A 68 14.80 -8.58 21.54
C ALA A 68 15.34 -7.19 21.94
N HIS A 69 14.45 -6.20 22.08
CA HIS A 69 14.82 -4.87 22.57
C HIS A 69 15.43 -4.92 23.98
N ALA A 70 14.85 -5.71 24.89
CA ALA A 70 15.31 -5.85 26.26
C ALA A 70 16.73 -6.42 26.40
N VAL A 71 17.26 -7.08 25.36
CA VAL A 71 18.64 -7.58 25.31
C VAL A 71 19.58 -6.73 24.45
N GLY A 72 19.13 -5.55 24.02
CA GLY A 72 19.93 -4.54 23.32
C GLY A 72 19.99 -4.72 21.80
N VAL A 73 19.10 -5.52 21.19
CA VAL A 73 19.02 -5.64 19.73
C VAL A 73 18.25 -4.45 19.15
N ASP A 74 18.78 -3.85 18.08
CA ASP A 74 18.08 -2.83 17.30
C ASP A 74 16.91 -3.48 16.55
N THR A 75 15.70 -3.22 17.06
CA THR A 75 14.43 -3.75 16.54
C THR A 75 14.08 -3.19 15.17
N THR A 76 14.48 -1.96 14.87
CA THR A 76 14.26 -1.29 13.57
C THR A 76 15.11 -1.95 12.49
N ILE A 77 16.40 -2.18 12.75
CA ILE A 77 17.29 -2.90 11.84
C ILE A 77 16.82 -4.36 11.66
N LEU A 78 16.46 -5.03 12.76
CA LEU A 78 15.99 -6.42 12.71
C LEU A 78 14.74 -6.59 11.83
N CYS A 79 13.73 -5.72 11.99
CA CYS A 79 12.52 -5.77 11.17
C CYS A 79 12.80 -5.53 9.67
N LYS A 80 13.73 -4.61 9.34
CA LYS A 80 14.19 -4.42 7.95
C LYS A 80 14.85 -5.67 7.38
N LYS A 81 15.65 -6.38 8.18
CA LYS A 81 16.31 -7.64 7.75
C LYS A 81 15.31 -8.78 7.54
N ILE A 82 14.30 -8.92 8.41
CA ILE A 82 13.21 -9.89 8.24
C ILE A 82 12.42 -9.61 6.94
N PHE A 83 12.11 -8.34 6.66
CA PHE A 83 11.42 -7.99 5.41
C PHE A 83 12.30 -8.23 4.17
N ALA A 84 13.59 -7.86 4.21
CA ALA A 84 14.52 -8.11 3.10
C ALA A 84 14.65 -9.61 2.79
N HIS A 85 14.77 -10.45 3.83
CA HIS A 85 14.78 -11.90 3.71
C HIS A 85 13.50 -12.43 3.03
N ALA A 86 12.32 -11.95 3.46
CA ALA A 86 11.05 -12.31 2.83
C ALA A 86 10.97 -11.94 1.34
N VAL A 87 11.55 -10.79 0.94
CA VAL A 87 11.64 -10.36 -0.46
C VAL A 87 12.53 -11.32 -1.26
N GLU A 88 13.68 -11.73 -0.73
CA GLU A 88 14.56 -12.71 -1.38
C GLU A 88 13.91 -14.09 -1.53
N LEU A 89 13.21 -14.57 -0.50
CA LEU A 89 12.51 -15.85 -0.55
C LEU A 89 11.35 -15.85 -1.54
N ASN A 90 10.54 -14.79 -1.58
CA ASN A 90 9.45 -14.66 -2.56
C ASN A 90 10.01 -14.50 -4.00
N GLN A 91 11.22 -13.98 -4.22
CA GLN A 91 11.90 -14.07 -5.53
C GLN A 91 12.28 -15.51 -5.94
N ARG A 92 12.43 -16.43 -4.98
CA ARG A 92 12.71 -17.87 -5.19
C ARG A 92 11.44 -18.73 -5.30
N ASN A 93 10.27 -18.10 -5.47
CA ASN A 93 8.92 -18.68 -5.55
C ASN A 93 8.26 -19.08 -4.21
N GLU A 94 8.62 -18.46 -3.08
CA GLU A 94 7.83 -18.59 -1.85
C GLU A 94 6.53 -17.77 -1.86
N SER A 95 5.62 -18.08 -0.93
CA SER A 95 4.25 -17.56 -0.90
C SER A 95 4.18 -16.03 -0.79
N ASP A 96 3.36 -15.42 -1.63
CA ASP A 96 3.03 -13.99 -1.55
C ASP A 96 2.39 -13.62 -0.19
N SER A 97 1.65 -14.55 0.43
CA SER A 97 1.07 -14.35 1.77
C SER A 97 2.14 -14.20 2.85
N LYS A 98 3.26 -14.93 2.76
CA LYS A 98 4.39 -14.76 3.69
C LYS A 98 5.11 -13.43 3.46
N LEU A 99 5.20 -12.94 2.22
CA LEU A 99 5.77 -11.62 1.94
C LEU A 99 4.92 -10.49 2.55
N ILE A 100 3.60 -10.51 2.34
CA ILE A 100 2.67 -9.53 2.94
C ILE A 100 2.70 -9.64 4.48
N SER A 101 2.69 -10.85 5.02
CA SER A 101 2.79 -11.09 6.46
C SER A 101 4.10 -10.58 7.04
N ALA A 102 5.24 -10.78 6.37
CA ALA A 102 6.54 -10.33 6.83
C ALA A 102 6.71 -8.80 6.73
N TRP A 103 6.05 -8.15 5.77
CA TRP A 103 6.02 -6.69 5.66
C TRP A 103 5.43 -6.01 6.90
N ASN A 104 4.46 -6.64 7.58
CA ASN A 104 3.92 -6.13 8.85
C ASN A 104 5.00 -5.97 9.94
N TRP A 105 6.16 -6.64 9.86
CA TRP A 105 7.26 -6.40 10.80
C TRP A 105 7.73 -4.93 10.81
N LEU A 106 7.63 -4.22 9.69
CA LEU A 106 8.02 -2.82 9.59
C LEU A 106 7.12 -1.84 10.37
N ARG A 107 5.99 -2.29 10.93
CA ARG A 107 5.09 -1.42 11.71
C ARG A 107 5.35 -1.42 13.22
N TYR A 108 6.03 -2.45 13.75
CA TYR A 108 6.18 -2.64 15.19
C TYR A 108 7.28 -1.79 15.87
N PRO A 109 8.44 -1.48 15.24
CA PRO A 109 9.50 -0.71 15.89
C PRO A 109 9.10 0.72 16.30
N GLY A 110 8.16 1.34 15.59
CA GLY A 110 7.62 2.65 15.94
C GLY A 110 7.14 3.44 14.72
N LYS A 111 6.84 4.72 14.92
CA LYS A 111 6.36 5.61 13.85
C LYS A 111 7.40 5.80 12.74
N GLU A 112 8.67 5.91 13.12
CA GLU A 112 9.81 6.08 12.21
C GLU A 112 9.90 4.96 11.16
N SER A 113 9.51 3.72 11.51
CA SER A 113 9.56 2.58 10.59
C SER A 113 8.38 2.51 9.60
N LEU A 114 7.37 3.37 9.72
CA LEU A 114 6.26 3.44 8.76
C LEU A 114 6.69 4.00 7.39
N ILE A 115 7.79 4.78 7.34
CA ILE A 115 8.43 5.18 6.08
C ILE A 115 9.01 3.95 5.37
N ASP A 116 9.70 3.06 6.09
CA ASP A 116 10.16 1.79 5.53
C ASP A 116 8.98 0.90 5.12
N ALA A 117 7.89 0.90 5.89
CA ALA A 117 6.66 0.20 5.53
C ALA A 117 6.08 0.72 4.20
N LEU A 118 6.03 2.03 3.97
CA LEU A 118 5.56 2.61 2.70
C LEU A 118 6.45 2.19 1.51
N PHE A 119 7.77 2.26 1.66
CA PHE A 119 8.70 1.79 0.63
C PHE A 119 8.57 0.28 0.36
N GLY A 120 8.35 -0.51 1.42
CA GLY A 120 8.05 -1.94 1.34
C GLY A 120 6.72 -2.24 0.63
N ALA A 121 5.66 -1.49 0.94
CA ALA A 121 4.36 -1.59 0.28
C ALA A 121 4.49 -1.34 -1.22
N ASN A 122 5.14 -0.24 -1.62
CA ASN A 122 5.34 0.08 -3.03
C ASN A 122 6.23 -0.94 -3.76
N LEU A 123 7.20 -1.55 -3.07
CA LEU A 123 7.98 -2.66 -3.63
C LEU A 123 7.11 -3.88 -3.93
N ILE A 124 6.21 -4.24 -3.01
CA ILE A 124 5.25 -5.34 -3.19
C ILE A 124 4.23 -4.99 -4.28
N LEU A 125 3.67 -3.78 -4.25
CA LEU A 125 2.66 -3.32 -5.21
C LEU A 125 3.21 -3.23 -6.64
N ARG A 126 4.41 -2.67 -6.85
CA ARG A 126 5.11 -2.73 -8.16
C ARG A 126 5.18 -4.17 -8.69
N ARG A 127 5.57 -5.12 -7.83
CA ARG A 127 5.66 -6.53 -8.21
C ARG A 127 4.30 -7.11 -8.57
N PHE A 128 3.27 -6.92 -7.73
CA PHE A 128 1.94 -7.48 -7.97
C PHE A 128 1.24 -6.86 -9.18
N PHE A 129 1.29 -5.53 -9.35
CA PHE A 129 0.78 -4.86 -10.55
C PHE A 129 1.53 -5.31 -11.82
N GLY A 130 2.85 -5.49 -11.75
CA GLY A 130 3.66 -6.00 -12.86
C GLY A 130 3.36 -7.44 -13.28
N VAL A 131 2.64 -8.23 -12.46
CA VAL A 131 2.16 -9.59 -12.79
C VAL A 131 0.65 -9.77 -12.65
N GLU A 132 -0.11 -8.66 -12.66
CA GLU A 132 -1.59 -8.61 -12.60
C GLU A 132 -2.23 -9.30 -11.36
N LYS A 133 -1.47 -9.46 -10.27
CA LYS A 133 -1.90 -10.01 -8.97
C LYS A 133 -2.69 -8.99 -8.13
N LEU A 134 -3.80 -8.51 -8.69
CA LEU A 134 -4.59 -7.42 -8.10
C LEU A 134 -5.31 -7.83 -6.80
N LYS A 135 -5.55 -9.13 -6.56
CA LYS A 135 -6.14 -9.60 -5.29
C LYS A 135 -5.14 -9.48 -4.16
N GLU A 136 -3.92 -9.93 -4.43
CA GLU A 136 -2.78 -9.85 -3.52
C GLU A 136 -2.39 -8.39 -3.27
N ALA A 137 -2.52 -7.51 -4.26
CA ALA A 137 -2.35 -6.07 -4.10
C ALA A 137 -3.38 -5.45 -3.13
N LYS A 138 -4.65 -5.87 -3.16
CA LYS A 138 -5.65 -5.44 -2.17
C LYS A 138 -5.32 -5.93 -0.77
N LEU A 139 -4.86 -7.17 -0.62
CA LEU A 139 -4.44 -7.71 0.68
C LEU A 139 -3.34 -6.89 1.37
N VAL A 140 -2.50 -6.17 0.61
CA VAL A 140 -1.50 -5.22 1.15
C VAL A 140 -2.19 -4.01 1.79
N PHE A 141 -3.15 -3.39 1.09
CA PHE A 141 -3.92 -2.28 1.64
C PHE A 141 -4.79 -2.72 2.83
N GLU A 142 -5.38 -3.92 2.79
CA GLU A 142 -6.16 -4.50 3.88
C GLU A 142 -5.36 -4.77 5.18
N GLN A 143 -4.02 -4.72 5.18
CA GLN A 143 -3.23 -4.83 6.43
C GLN A 143 -3.25 -3.55 7.28
N PHE A 144 -3.72 -2.43 6.73
CA PHE A 144 -3.77 -1.12 7.38
C PHE A 144 -5.19 -0.55 7.33
N GLU A 145 -5.68 -0.05 8.46
CA GLU A 145 -7.02 0.58 8.53
C GLU A 145 -7.04 1.97 7.86
N ASP A 146 -5.94 2.72 8.00
CA ASP A 146 -5.71 4.01 7.34
C ASP A 146 -4.78 3.83 6.13
N ASN A 147 -4.99 4.58 5.04
CA ASN A 147 -4.08 4.62 3.88
C ASN A 147 -2.64 4.95 4.33
N LEU A 148 -1.69 4.05 4.06
CA LEU A 148 -0.31 4.19 4.54
C LEU A 148 0.41 5.41 3.94
N GLY A 149 0.07 5.82 2.71
CA GLY A 149 0.53 7.08 2.14
C GLY A 149 0.08 8.27 2.99
N ASP A 150 -1.22 8.35 3.30
CA ASP A 150 -1.79 9.42 4.12
C ASP A 150 -1.25 9.40 5.56
N VAL A 151 -1.07 8.21 6.14
CA VAL A 151 -0.46 8.03 7.48
C VAL A 151 0.97 8.55 7.50
N VAL A 152 1.77 8.24 6.48
CA VAL A 152 3.17 8.70 6.40
C VAL A 152 3.24 10.20 6.12
N GLU A 153 2.40 10.77 5.26
CA GLU A 153 2.32 12.23 5.08
C GLU A 153 1.88 12.94 6.36
N LYS A 154 0.88 12.41 7.06
CA LYS A 154 0.39 12.92 8.34
C LYS A 154 1.45 12.85 9.44
N LEU A 155 2.19 11.74 9.53
CA LEU A 155 3.28 11.58 10.50
C LEU A 155 4.45 12.50 10.18
N TRP A 156 4.87 12.58 8.91
CA TRP A 156 5.90 13.50 8.46
C TRP A 156 5.51 14.95 8.77
N SER A 157 4.27 15.34 8.52
CA SER A 157 3.74 16.67 8.84
C SER A 157 3.71 16.99 10.35
N ILE A 158 3.69 15.97 11.21
CA ILE A 158 3.72 16.12 12.67
C ILE A 158 5.15 16.17 13.20
N GLU A 159 6.02 15.27 12.73
CA GLU A 159 7.38 15.09 13.25
C GLU A 159 8.40 16.03 12.59
N CYS A 160 8.11 16.45 11.35
CA CYS A 160 8.94 17.32 10.53
C CYS A 160 8.07 18.39 9.85
N ALA A 161 7.37 19.20 10.66
CA ALA A 161 6.61 20.38 10.24
C ALA A 161 7.46 21.27 9.31
N ASP A 162 6.86 22.00 8.36
CA ASP A 162 7.41 22.32 7.01
C ASP A 162 8.89 21.97 6.71
N VAL A 163 9.25 20.68 6.71
CA VAL A 163 9.94 20.14 5.54
C VAL A 163 8.86 20.02 4.47
N PRO A 164 9.03 20.48 3.21
CA PRO A 164 8.31 19.83 2.13
C PRO A 164 8.67 18.34 2.12
N LEU A 165 7.71 17.45 1.82
CA LEU A 165 8.02 16.02 1.75
C LEU A 165 9.24 15.80 0.81
N PRO A 166 10.32 15.10 1.25
CA PRO A 166 11.46 14.81 0.40
C PRO A 166 11.00 14.19 -0.90
N LYS A 167 11.58 14.59 -2.03
CA LYS A 167 11.06 14.22 -3.36
C LYS A 167 10.82 12.72 -3.52
N GLU A 168 11.75 11.90 -3.03
CA GLU A 168 11.66 10.45 -3.06
C GLU A 168 10.47 9.89 -2.27
N LEU A 169 10.16 10.52 -1.13
CA LEU A 169 9.02 10.19 -0.28
C LEU A 169 7.72 10.71 -0.89
N ALA A 170 7.70 11.93 -1.45
CA ALA A 170 6.53 12.47 -2.18
C ALA A 170 6.15 11.58 -3.37
N GLU A 171 7.15 11.15 -4.16
CA GLU A 171 6.95 10.17 -5.23
C GLU A 171 6.49 8.81 -4.68
N ALA A 172 6.92 8.39 -3.49
CA ALA A 172 6.48 7.13 -2.89
C ALA A 172 5.02 7.20 -2.41
N VAL A 173 4.60 8.31 -1.82
CA VAL A 173 3.20 8.52 -1.47
C VAL A 173 2.34 8.58 -2.72
N ALA A 174 2.71 9.41 -3.70
CA ALA A 174 1.99 9.51 -4.98
C ALA A 174 1.90 8.18 -5.73
N GLU A 175 2.94 7.35 -5.68
CA GLU A 175 2.95 5.99 -6.21
C GLU A 175 1.97 5.06 -5.44
N ASN A 176 1.95 5.14 -4.12
CA ASN A 176 1.05 4.35 -3.27
C ASN A 176 -0.42 4.73 -3.52
N HIS A 177 -0.72 6.03 -3.54
CA HIS A 177 -2.02 6.59 -3.87
C HIS A 177 -2.48 6.23 -5.29
N ALA A 178 -1.57 6.19 -6.27
CA ALA A 178 -1.91 5.75 -7.63
C ALA A 178 -2.35 4.28 -7.68
N TYR A 179 -1.70 3.40 -6.91
CA TYR A 179 -2.14 2.00 -6.78
C TYR A 179 -3.50 1.88 -6.09
N GLN A 180 -3.70 2.61 -5.00
CA GLN A 180 -4.98 2.62 -4.28
C GLN A 180 -6.12 3.14 -5.16
N ALA A 181 -5.97 4.32 -5.75
CA ALA A 181 -6.98 4.94 -6.61
C ALA A 181 -7.34 4.07 -7.82
N TYR A 182 -6.40 3.28 -8.37
CA TYR A 182 -6.72 2.31 -9.41
C TYR A 182 -7.60 1.16 -8.88
N LEU A 183 -7.30 0.61 -7.69
CA LEU A 183 -8.09 -0.47 -7.11
C LEU A 183 -9.50 -0.01 -6.71
N GLU A 184 -9.61 1.21 -6.18
CA GLU A 184 -10.88 1.88 -5.87
C GLU A 184 -11.70 2.12 -7.16
N ALA A 185 -11.09 2.71 -8.20
CA ALA A 185 -11.76 2.93 -9.48
C ALA A 185 -12.22 1.62 -10.17
N LEU A 186 -11.46 0.54 -10.01
CA LEU A 186 -11.83 -0.79 -10.47
C LEU A 186 -13.04 -1.34 -9.69
N ASP A 187 -13.11 -1.14 -8.37
CA ASP A 187 -14.23 -1.58 -7.55
C ASP A 187 -15.50 -0.74 -7.74
N ASP A 188 -15.35 0.56 -7.96
CA ASP A 188 -16.45 1.44 -8.39
C ASP A 188 -16.96 1.05 -9.77
N PHE A 189 -16.07 0.75 -10.74
CA PHE A 189 -16.46 0.25 -12.05
C PHE A 189 -17.20 -1.10 -11.94
N ASN A 190 -16.68 -2.05 -11.17
CA ASN A 190 -17.34 -3.35 -10.95
C ASN A 190 -18.71 -3.17 -10.29
N SER A 191 -18.80 -2.31 -9.27
CA SER A 191 -20.05 -1.99 -8.56
C SER A 191 -21.07 -1.32 -9.47
N TRP A 192 -20.64 -0.41 -10.34
CA TRP A 192 -21.46 0.21 -11.38
C TRP A 192 -21.92 -0.83 -12.42
N PHE A 193 -21.02 -1.69 -12.88
CA PHE A 193 -21.28 -2.65 -13.95
C PHE A 193 -22.26 -3.74 -13.52
N GLU A 194 -22.14 -4.25 -12.28
CA GLU A 194 -23.13 -5.17 -11.71
C GLU A 194 -24.49 -4.48 -11.52
N ARG A 195 -24.54 -3.23 -11.05
CA ARG A 195 -25.79 -2.46 -10.97
C ARG A 195 -26.43 -2.22 -12.35
N PHE A 196 -25.62 -2.01 -13.39
CA PHE A 196 -26.10 -1.82 -14.77
C PHE A 196 -26.69 -3.11 -15.36
N LYS A 197 -26.13 -4.28 -15.03
CA LYS A 197 -26.68 -5.59 -15.44
C LYS A 197 -28.00 -5.94 -14.77
N MET A 198 -28.31 -5.36 -13.60
CA MET A 198 -29.56 -5.66 -12.89
C MET A 198 -30.76 -5.22 -13.74
N PRO A 199 -31.80 -6.07 -13.87
CA PRO A 199 -33.01 -5.71 -14.61
C PRO A 199 -33.61 -4.44 -14.00
N LYS A 200 -33.95 -3.49 -14.86
CA LYS A 200 -34.41 -2.15 -14.49
C LYS A 200 -35.58 -2.24 -13.49
N PRO A 201 -35.43 -1.73 -12.25
CA PRO A 201 -36.51 -1.81 -11.26
C PRO A 201 -37.78 -1.12 -11.77
N GLU A 202 -38.91 -1.82 -11.73
CA GLU A 202 -40.21 -1.20 -12.00
C GLU A 202 -40.49 -0.15 -10.93
N MET A 203 -40.84 1.06 -11.38
CA MET A 203 -40.87 2.25 -10.52
C MET A 203 -42.07 2.21 -9.55
N PRO A 204 -41.85 2.15 -8.22
CA PRO A 204 -42.93 2.34 -7.26
C PRO A 204 -43.41 3.79 -7.37
N GLN A 205 -44.72 3.99 -7.51
CA GLN A 205 -45.27 5.34 -7.61
C GLN A 205 -45.06 6.13 -6.31
N PRO A 206 -44.83 7.45 -6.38
CA PRO A 206 -44.58 8.25 -5.19
C PRO A 206 -45.77 8.19 -4.23
N PRO A 207 -45.55 8.01 -2.91
CA PRO A 207 -46.59 8.27 -1.94
C PRO A 207 -47.01 9.76 -2.05
N PRO A 208 -48.29 10.11 -1.80
CA PRO A 208 -48.76 11.46 -2.06
C PRO A 208 -48.03 12.53 -1.23
N LYS A 209 -48.24 13.81 -1.59
CA LYS A 209 -47.67 15.00 -0.90
C LYS A 209 -47.90 15.03 0.62
N ASN A 210 -48.82 14.21 1.14
CA ASN A 210 -49.14 14.08 2.56
C ASN A 210 -48.03 13.40 3.40
N VAL A 211 -47.04 12.72 2.81
CA VAL A 211 -45.94 12.09 3.57
C VAL A 211 -44.77 13.06 3.78
N TRP A 212 -44.41 13.85 2.76
CA TRP A 212 -43.31 14.83 2.84
C TRP A 212 -43.55 15.91 3.91
N SER A 213 -44.82 16.28 4.12
CA SER A 213 -45.25 17.22 5.17
C SER A 213 -45.24 16.63 6.60
N ARG A 214 -44.80 15.37 6.78
CA ARG A 214 -44.80 14.66 8.08
C ARG A 214 -43.41 14.25 8.58
N MET A 215 -42.33 14.61 7.89
CA MET A 215 -40.98 14.49 8.43
C MET A 215 -40.77 15.50 9.56
N ASP A 216 -40.13 15.06 10.64
CA ASP A 216 -39.94 15.87 11.84
C ASP A 216 -38.74 16.84 11.77
N ILE A 217 -38.57 17.62 12.83
CA ILE A 217 -37.56 18.67 12.96
C ILE A 217 -36.18 18.09 13.28
N GLN A 218 -36.08 16.93 13.94
CA GLN A 218 -34.80 16.30 14.29
C GLN A 218 -34.10 15.75 13.05
N GLN A 219 -34.86 15.17 12.11
CA GLN A 219 -34.34 14.68 10.82
C GLN A 219 -33.76 15.79 9.93
N ARG A 220 -34.17 17.06 10.14
CA ARG A 220 -33.67 18.22 9.40
C ARG A 220 -32.43 18.83 10.07
N ALA A 221 -32.45 18.95 11.40
CA ALA A 221 -31.32 19.48 12.17
C ALA A 221 -30.05 18.61 12.06
N ALA A 222 -30.18 17.29 11.89
CA ALA A 222 -29.05 16.39 11.69
C ALA A 222 -28.23 16.72 10.43
N PHE A 223 -28.90 17.15 9.35
CA PHE A 223 -28.28 17.49 8.06
C PHE A 223 -27.48 18.81 8.12
N GLU A 224 -27.92 19.76 8.94
CA GLU A 224 -27.27 21.09 9.07
C GLU A 224 -26.00 21.04 9.93
N VAL A 225 -25.93 20.13 10.91
CA VAL A 225 -24.77 19.99 11.83
C VAL A 225 -23.54 19.38 11.13
N GLU A 226 -23.75 18.49 10.16
CA GLU A 226 -22.66 17.82 9.42
C GLU A 226 -21.96 18.79 8.46
N GLN A 227 -22.70 19.76 7.90
CA GLN A 227 -22.17 20.81 7.03
C GLN A 227 -21.27 21.81 7.75
N ALA A 228 -21.50 22.05 9.05
CA ALA A 228 -20.70 22.99 9.85
C ALA A 228 -19.30 22.47 10.20
N LYS A 229 -19.16 21.16 10.47
CA LYS A 229 -17.86 20.53 10.83
C LYS A 229 -16.85 20.56 9.69
N ALA A 230 -17.30 20.50 8.44
CA ALA A 230 -16.46 20.61 7.26
C ALA A 230 -15.83 22.01 7.09
N SER A 231 -16.36 23.04 7.77
CA SER A 231 -15.89 24.42 7.67
C SER A 231 -14.79 24.78 8.68
N GLU A 232 -14.59 24.00 9.74
CA GLU A 232 -13.66 24.33 10.85
C GLU A 232 -12.27 23.70 10.67
N LEU A 233 -12.15 22.70 9.79
CA LEU A 233 -10.92 21.93 9.57
C LEU A 233 -9.90 22.63 8.65
N SER A 234 -10.30 23.71 7.97
CA SER A 234 -9.53 24.37 6.90
C SER A 234 -8.49 25.40 7.38
N GLU A 235 -8.54 25.85 8.64
CA GLU A 235 -7.75 27.02 9.10
C GLU A 235 -6.45 26.69 9.87
N ARG A 236 -6.11 25.41 10.06
CA ARG A 236 -4.93 25.01 10.88
C ARG A 236 -3.87 24.27 10.06
N HIS A 237 -3.38 24.95 9.03
CA HIS A 237 -2.18 24.59 8.26
C HIS A 237 -1.05 25.61 8.48
N TYR A 238 0.19 25.18 8.23
CA TYR A 238 1.48 25.92 8.20
C TYR A 238 2.31 26.06 9.51
N SER A 239 3.60 25.64 9.42
CA SER A 239 4.83 26.09 10.12
C SER A 239 5.64 25.03 10.91
N THR A 240 6.98 24.80 10.78
CA THR A 240 8.06 24.98 9.76
C THR A 240 9.33 24.20 10.18
N THR A 241 10.12 23.54 9.28
CA THR A 241 11.53 23.01 9.41
C THR A 241 11.96 21.84 8.46
N ASP A 242 12.66 22.16 7.36
CA ASP A 242 13.39 21.22 6.45
C ASP A 242 14.80 20.79 6.96
N VAL A 243 15.18 19.48 6.90
CA VAL A 243 16.59 19.03 7.08
C VAL A 243 17.02 17.74 6.31
N LEU A 244 16.27 16.64 6.29
CA LEU A 244 16.81 15.28 5.93
C LEU A 244 16.97 14.97 4.42
N ARG A 245 17.68 15.81 3.69
CA ARG A 245 17.73 15.81 2.20
C ARG A 245 18.82 14.95 1.53
N GLU A 246 19.85 14.50 2.24
CA GLU A 246 21.15 14.17 1.59
C GLU A 246 21.51 12.69 1.37
N ALA A 247 20.57 11.73 1.51
CA ALA A 247 20.88 10.30 1.45
C ALA A 247 20.48 9.53 0.15
N SER A 248 19.51 9.99 -0.64
CA SER A 248 18.70 9.08 -1.50
C SER A 248 19.09 8.93 -2.98
N CYS A 249 20.16 9.57 -3.45
CA CYS A 249 20.42 9.80 -4.89
C CYS A 249 20.69 8.52 -5.76
N GLY A 250 20.87 7.34 -5.15
CA GLY A 250 21.29 6.12 -5.88
C GLY A 250 20.19 5.29 -6.57
N SER A 251 18.93 5.36 -6.12
CA SER A 251 17.91 4.35 -6.47
C SER A 251 17.09 4.64 -7.74
N PHE A 252 17.08 5.90 -8.21
CA PHE A 252 16.07 6.46 -9.11
C PHE A 252 15.84 5.73 -10.45
N ARG A 253 16.90 5.23 -11.09
CA ARG A 253 16.81 4.79 -12.51
C ARG A 253 16.07 3.48 -12.74
N LYS A 254 16.05 2.56 -11.77
CA LYS A 254 15.33 1.28 -11.90
C LYS A 254 13.82 1.49 -11.71
N ARG A 255 13.47 2.27 -10.67
CA ARG A 255 12.10 2.69 -10.33
C ARG A 255 11.34 3.27 -11.53
N ALA A 256 11.98 4.20 -12.28
CA ALA A 256 11.34 4.91 -13.37
C ALA A 256 10.87 3.99 -14.53
N LYS A 257 11.60 2.90 -14.81
CA LYS A 257 11.23 1.98 -15.90
C LYS A 257 10.05 1.09 -15.54
N GLU A 258 10.08 0.50 -14.35
CA GLU A 258 9.02 -0.39 -13.84
C GLU A 258 7.67 0.37 -13.77
N LEU A 259 7.69 1.63 -13.33
CA LEU A 259 6.50 2.49 -13.30
C LEU A 259 5.96 2.84 -14.70
N HIS A 260 6.81 2.98 -15.71
CA HIS A 260 6.37 3.25 -17.08
C HIS A 260 5.62 2.06 -17.69
N GLU A 261 6.14 0.84 -17.52
CA GLU A 261 5.51 -0.40 -18.02
C GLU A 261 4.16 -0.65 -17.33
N ILE A 262 4.07 -0.42 -16.01
CA ILE A 262 2.81 -0.46 -15.24
C ILE A 262 1.83 0.61 -15.77
N ARG A 263 2.27 1.89 -15.85
CA ARG A 263 1.42 3.00 -16.30
C ARG A 263 0.80 2.72 -17.67
N GLN A 264 1.57 2.20 -18.63
CA GLN A 264 1.08 1.88 -19.98
C GLN A 264 -0.07 0.85 -19.96
N SER A 265 0.05 -0.23 -19.18
CA SER A 265 -0.98 -1.27 -19.10
C SER A 265 -2.27 -0.75 -18.43
N TYR A 266 -2.13 -0.18 -17.23
CA TYR A 266 -3.27 0.18 -16.39
C TYR A 266 -4.00 1.44 -16.85
N LEU A 267 -3.32 2.42 -17.48
CA LEU A 267 -3.97 3.58 -18.09
C LEU A 267 -4.89 3.18 -19.25
N GLY A 268 -4.48 2.19 -20.06
CA GLY A 268 -5.32 1.63 -21.11
C GLY A 268 -6.59 0.96 -20.55
N ALA A 269 -6.47 0.25 -19.42
CA ALA A 269 -7.62 -0.36 -18.75
C ALA A 269 -8.63 0.69 -18.25
N VAL A 270 -8.18 1.76 -17.58
CA VAL A 270 -9.06 2.84 -17.10
C VAL A 270 -9.76 3.56 -18.25
N ILE A 271 -9.06 3.84 -19.35
CA ILE A 271 -9.67 4.46 -20.53
C ILE A 271 -10.75 3.55 -21.15
N GLY A 272 -10.50 2.23 -21.21
CA GLY A 272 -11.50 1.26 -21.65
C GLY A 272 -12.74 1.20 -20.75
N MET A 273 -12.56 1.28 -19.43
CA MET A 273 -13.67 1.35 -18.45
C MET A 273 -14.50 2.63 -18.66
N LEU A 274 -13.86 3.79 -18.80
CA LEU A 274 -14.55 5.06 -19.02
C LEU A 274 -15.32 5.10 -20.36
N ILE A 275 -14.72 4.58 -21.44
CA ILE A 275 -15.41 4.41 -22.73
C ILE A 275 -16.65 3.53 -22.57
N THR A 276 -16.54 2.42 -21.84
CA THR A 276 -17.68 1.53 -21.55
C THR A 276 -18.77 2.23 -20.76
N ILE A 277 -18.42 3.04 -19.76
CA ILE A 277 -19.39 3.85 -19.00
C ILE A 277 -20.10 4.85 -19.93
N TYR A 278 -19.37 5.61 -20.75
CA TYR A 278 -19.95 6.65 -21.60
C TYR A 278 -20.82 6.09 -22.72
N ASP A 279 -20.44 4.98 -23.35
CA ASP A 279 -21.25 4.28 -24.34
C ASP A 279 -22.56 3.76 -23.74
N GLN A 280 -22.48 3.01 -22.63
CA GLN A 280 -23.66 2.39 -22.01
C GLN A 280 -24.60 3.41 -21.33
N SER A 281 -24.07 4.53 -20.82
CA SER A 281 -24.87 5.65 -20.31
C SER A 281 -25.36 6.62 -21.39
N ARG A 282 -24.84 6.51 -22.62
CA ARG A 282 -25.03 7.45 -23.74
C ARG A 282 -24.57 8.89 -23.43
N ASP A 283 -23.56 9.08 -22.57
CA ASP A 283 -22.96 10.39 -22.31
C ASP A 283 -21.90 10.76 -23.36
N SER A 284 -22.36 11.24 -24.52
CA SER A 284 -21.49 11.77 -25.57
C SER A 284 -20.65 12.98 -25.13
N ASN A 285 -21.08 13.75 -24.11
CA ASN A 285 -20.27 14.83 -23.56
C ASN A 285 -19.11 14.28 -22.70
N GLY A 286 -19.32 13.18 -21.99
CA GLY A 286 -18.29 12.40 -21.30
C GLY A 286 -17.23 11.88 -22.26
N ALA A 287 -17.65 11.29 -23.37
CA ALA A 287 -16.75 10.85 -24.44
C ALA A 287 -15.88 12.00 -24.99
N ILE A 288 -16.47 13.17 -25.28
CA ILE A 288 -15.72 14.35 -25.76
C ILE A 288 -14.73 14.87 -24.70
N ARG A 289 -15.12 14.92 -23.41
CA ARG A 289 -14.21 15.29 -22.32
C ARG A 289 -13.02 14.33 -22.22
N LEU A 290 -13.23 13.03 -22.41
CA LEU A 290 -12.15 12.04 -22.40
C LEU A 290 -11.20 12.21 -23.59
N VAL A 291 -11.70 12.50 -24.80
CA VAL A 291 -10.84 12.83 -25.96
C VAL A 291 -9.96 14.05 -25.65
N ASN A 292 -10.53 15.11 -25.09
CA ASN A 292 -9.77 16.31 -24.72
C ASN A 292 -8.71 16.02 -23.65
N LEU A 293 -9.02 15.20 -22.65
CA LEU A 293 -8.07 14.78 -21.62
C LEU A 293 -6.93 13.91 -22.19
N MET A 294 -7.23 13.01 -23.13
CA MET A 294 -6.23 12.19 -23.82
C MET A 294 -5.28 13.03 -24.70
N ALA A 295 -5.74 14.20 -25.17
CA ALA A 295 -4.97 15.13 -26.00
C ALA A 295 -4.24 16.22 -25.19
N ASP A 296 -4.42 16.29 -23.87
CA ASP A 296 -3.79 17.29 -23.01
C ASP A 296 -2.32 16.90 -22.72
N GLU A 297 -1.39 17.72 -23.23
CA GLU A 297 0.06 17.57 -23.07
C GLU A 297 0.45 17.48 -21.59
N LYS A 298 -0.29 18.10 -20.66
CA LYS A 298 -0.01 18.09 -19.22
C LYS A 298 0.00 16.67 -18.61
N TYR A 299 -0.80 15.76 -19.17
CA TYR A 299 -0.99 14.42 -18.59
C TYR A 299 -0.29 13.31 -19.36
N GLU A 300 0.30 13.60 -20.53
CA GLU A 300 1.08 12.67 -21.36
C GLU A 300 0.36 11.32 -21.62
N ILE A 301 -0.99 11.36 -21.71
CA ILE A 301 -1.81 10.14 -21.82
C ILE A 301 -1.62 9.47 -23.19
N ALA A 302 -1.56 10.25 -24.26
CA ALA A 302 -1.32 9.74 -25.61
C ALA A 302 0.07 9.10 -25.76
N GLU A 303 1.08 9.58 -25.04
CA GLU A 303 2.46 9.05 -25.09
C GLU A 303 2.62 7.75 -24.31
N ALA A 304 1.85 7.58 -23.23
CA ALA A 304 1.85 6.37 -22.42
C ALA A 304 1.09 5.18 -23.06
N LEU A 305 0.32 5.41 -24.13
CA LEU A 305 -0.44 4.36 -24.84
C LEU A 305 0.31 3.87 -26.08
N SER A 306 0.11 2.58 -26.43
CA SER A 306 0.57 2.11 -27.74
C SER A 306 -0.22 2.77 -28.89
N PRO A 307 0.39 3.00 -30.07
CA PRO A 307 -0.32 3.61 -31.21
C PRO A 307 -1.58 2.86 -31.63
N ASP A 308 -1.62 1.54 -31.45
CA ASP A 308 -2.78 0.70 -31.77
C ASP A 308 -3.90 0.82 -30.74
N GLN A 309 -3.58 0.87 -29.44
CA GLN A 309 -4.56 1.19 -28.39
C GLN A 309 -5.18 2.57 -28.62
N LEU A 310 -4.36 3.60 -28.88
CA LEU A 310 -4.83 4.95 -29.14
C LEU A 310 -5.78 5.00 -30.34
N ARG A 311 -5.45 4.34 -31.46
CA ARG A 311 -6.32 4.21 -32.64
C ARG A 311 -7.63 3.47 -32.33
N SER A 312 -7.58 2.45 -31.47
CA SER A 312 -8.77 1.69 -31.06
C SER A 312 -9.71 2.55 -30.22
N PHE A 313 -9.20 3.23 -29.20
CA PHE A 313 -9.99 4.10 -28.31
C PHE A 313 -10.60 5.28 -29.06
N LEU A 314 -9.86 5.95 -29.96
CA LEU A 314 -10.40 7.04 -30.77
C LEU A 314 -11.56 6.58 -31.68
N ARG A 315 -11.51 5.36 -32.22
CA ARG A 315 -12.62 4.78 -33.00
C ARG A 315 -13.85 4.49 -32.13
N GLN A 316 -13.65 3.94 -30.93
CA GLN A 316 -14.76 3.68 -30.00
C GLN A 316 -15.42 4.99 -29.54
N LEU A 317 -14.60 6.00 -29.22
CA LEU A 317 -15.07 7.33 -28.82
C LEU A 317 -15.82 8.04 -29.94
N SER A 318 -15.41 7.92 -31.21
CA SER A 318 -16.17 8.50 -32.33
C SER A 318 -17.57 7.89 -32.46
N VAL A 319 -17.71 6.57 -32.24
CA VAL A 319 -19.02 5.89 -32.26
C VAL A 319 -19.90 6.34 -31.09
N ALA A 320 -19.33 6.52 -29.90
CA ALA A 320 -20.05 7.03 -28.73
C ALA A 320 -20.46 8.52 -28.86
N SER A 321 -19.69 9.35 -29.58
CA SER A 321 -20.05 10.74 -29.85
C SER A 321 -21.12 10.90 -30.93
N ASP A 322 -21.13 10.02 -31.95
CA ASP A 322 -22.12 10.06 -33.05
C ASP A 322 -23.55 9.71 -32.60
N GLY A 323 -23.72 9.20 -31.37
CA GLY A 323 -25.03 8.99 -30.73
C GLY A 323 -25.90 10.24 -30.58
N LEU A 324 -25.33 11.44 -30.75
CA LEU A 324 -26.05 12.73 -30.76
C LEU A 324 -26.91 12.98 -32.02
N ASN A 325 -26.74 12.20 -33.10
CA ASN A 325 -27.38 12.43 -34.40
C ASN A 325 -28.54 11.46 -34.72
N LYS A 326 -29.23 10.88 -33.72
CA LYS A 326 -30.39 9.98 -33.89
C LYS A 326 -31.53 10.26 -32.93
#